data_AF-W6M3V9-F1
#
_entry.id   AF-W6M3V9-F1
#
_cell.length_a   1.000
_cell.length_b   1.000
_cell.length_c   1.000
_cell.angle_alpha   90.00
_cell.angle_beta   90.00
_cell.angle_gamma   90.00
#
_symmetry.space_group_name_H-M   'P 1'
#
loop_
_entity.id
_entity.type
_entity.pdbx_description
1 polymer ?
#
loop_
_entity_poly.entity_id
_entity_poly.type
_entity_poly.pdbx_seq_one_letter_code
_entity_poly.pdbx_strand_id
1 'polypeptide(L)'
;MMSTHHPPGTTFAPDFAFQVALGVLEASDALAARRRPITPQAIARQFRAHLFLTRPTLAQIKHGLTQVQCWHNQMLTRDLLHHRSQLVTFGAQLQAQRRLLDEDQFYLDKMLRETDVLLHNTLTAPHGTPGLATAPGADPAGARET
;
A
#
# COMPACT_ATOMS: atom_id res chain seq x y z
N MET A 1 34.79 7.24 32.14
CA MET A 1 35.14 8.54 31.54
C MET A 1 35.69 8.25 30.15
N MET A 2 34.86 8.30 29.11
CA MET A 2 35.29 8.09 27.72
C MET A 2 34.98 9.36 26.95
N SER A 3 36.03 10.19 26.79
CA SER A 3 36.05 11.31 25.86
C SER A 3 36.06 10.73 24.45
N THR A 4 34.90 10.66 23.81
CA THR A 4 34.81 10.49 22.36
C THR A 4 35.17 11.82 21.73
N HIS A 5 36.46 12.03 21.47
CA HIS A 5 36.95 13.11 20.63
C HIS A 5 36.40 12.91 19.22
N HIS A 6 35.33 13.62 18.90
CA HIS A 6 34.83 13.76 17.54
C HIS A 6 35.83 14.66 16.78
N PRO A 7 36.34 14.25 15.60
CA PRO A 7 37.24 15.10 14.83
C PRO A 7 36.47 16.36 14.40
N PRO A 8 37.03 17.57 14.57
CA PRO A 8 36.38 18.82 14.20
C PRO A 8 36.46 19.00 12.67
N GLY A 9 35.58 18.31 11.95
CA GLY A 9 35.49 18.35 10.50
C GLY A 9 34.46 19.38 10.01
N THR A 10 34.82 20.66 10.00
CA THR A 10 34.09 21.76 9.31
C THR A 10 32.64 21.98 9.78
N THR A 11 32.48 22.38 11.03
CA THR A 11 31.18 22.77 11.59
C THR A 11 30.83 24.20 11.19
N PHE A 12 30.34 24.41 9.96
CA PHE A 12 29.58 25.63 9.65
C PHE A 12 28.19 25.52 10.29
N ALA A 13 27.56 26.66 10.61
CA ALA A 13 26.26 26.69 11.28
C ALA A 13 25.24 25.78 10.56
N PRO A 14 24.42 25.00 11.29
CA PRO A 14 23.52 24.01 10.70
C PRO A 14 22.56 24.63 9.68
N ASP A 15 22.10 25.86 9.92
CA ASP A 15 21.26 26.62 8.98
C ASP A 15 21.99 26.96 7.68
N PHE A 16 23.28 27.31 7.78
CA PHE A 16 24.11 27.58 6.60
C PHE A 16 24.37 26.29 5.82
N ALA A 17 24.70 25.19 6.49
CA ALA A 17 24.89 23.89 5.85
C ALA A 17 23.62 23.44 5.11
N PHE A 18 22.45 23.65 5.72
CA PHE A 18 21.16 23.38 5.12
C PHE A 18 20.89 24.25 3.88
N GLN A 19 21.14 25.57 3.95
CA GLN A 19 21.00 26.47 2.80
C GLN A 19 21.93 26.07 1.64
N VAL A 20 23.17 25.66 1.94
CA VAL A 20 24.10 25.17 0.92
C VAL A 20 23.59 23.87 0.30
N ALA A 21 23.07 22.93 1.09
CA ALA A 21 22.50 21.69 0.57
C ALA A 21 21.29 21.95 -0.34
N LEU A 22 20.40 22.87 0.03
CA LEU A 22 19.27 23.30 -0.82
C LEU A 22 19.74 23.93 -2.13
N GLY A 23 20.67 24.88 -2.08
CA GLY A 23 21.21 25.49 -3.30
C GLY A 23 21.96 24.49 -4.18
N VAL A 24 22.62 23.48 -3.58
CA VAL A 24 23.25 22.37 -4.30
C VAL A 24 22.21 21.49 -4.97
N LEU A 25 21.09 21.20 -4.31
CA LEU A 25 19.97 20.46 -4.89
C LEU A 25 19.39 21.19 -6.11
N GLU A 26 19.02 22.47 -5.96
CA GLU A 26 18.49 23.30 -7.05
C GLU A 26 19.47 23.42 -8.22
N ALA A 27 20.75 23.65 -7.94
CA ALA A 27 21.79 23.71 -8.97
C ALA A 27 21.98 22.37 -9.69
N SER A 28 21.84 21.25 -8.97
CA SER A 28 21.91 19.90 -9.53
C SER A 28 20.72 19.64 -10.45
N ASP A 29 19.51 20.02 -10.06
CA ASP A 29 18.31 19.89 -10.88
C ASP A 29 18.39 20.75 -12.15
N ALA A 30 18.87 21.99 -12.02
CA ALA A 30 19.09 22.86 -13.17
C ALA A 30 20.14 22.32 -14.14
N LEU A 31 21.18 21.63 -13.65
CA LEU A 31 22.16 20.94 -14.49
C LEU A 31 21.56 19.68 -15.13
N ALA A 32 20.81 18.89 -14.39
CA ALA A 32 20.14 17.68 -14.87
C ALA A 32 19.14 18.01 -15.99
N ALA A 33 18.31 19.05 -15.82
CA ALA A 33 17.38 19.55 -16.82
C ALA A 33 18.07 19.94 -18.14
N ARG A 34 19.30 20.45 -18.04
CA ARG A 34 20.14 20.82 -19.20
C ARG A 34 21.03 19.68 -19.69
N ARG A 35 20.86 18.47 -19.17
CA ARG A 35 21.70 17.27 -19.43
C ARG A 35 23.20 17.53 -19.24
N ARG A 36 23.54 18.37 -18.26
CA ARG A 36 24.93 18.71 -17.92
C ARG A 36 25.42 17.84 -16.76
N PRO A 37 26.73 17.52 -16.72
CA PRO A 37 27.28 16.71 -15.65
C PRO A 37 27.21 17.43 -14.30
N ILE A 38 26.69 16.71 -13.29
CA ILE A 38 26.58 17.19 -11.91
C ILE A 38 27.93 16.98 -11.22
N THR A 39 28.84 17.94 -11.43
CA THR A 39 30.16 17.97 -10.80
C THR A 39 30.24 19.14 -9.81
N PRO A 40 31.04 19.03 -8.72
CA PRO A 40 31.21 20.13 -7.77
C PRO A 40 31.61 21.46 -8.42
N GLN A 41 32.40 21.41 -9.50
CA GLN A 41 32.82 22.57 -10.26
C GLN A 41 31.69 23.17 -11.11
N ALA A 42 30.85 22.34 -11.72
CA ALA A 42 29.67 22.82 -12.46
C ALA A 42 28.66 23.48 -11.52
N ILE A 43 28.49 22.95 -10.31
CA ILE A 43 27.66 23.53 -9.26
C ILE A 43 28.27 24.84 -8.75
N ALA A 44 29.58 24.88 -8.51
CA ALA A 44 30.26 26.14 -8.14
C ALA A 44 30.07 27.22 -9.22
N ARG A 45 30.04 26.85 -10.51
CA ARG A 45 29.73 27.78 -11.60
C ARG A 45 28.27 28.23 -11.58
N GLN A 46 27.32 27.34 -11.31
CA GLN A 46 25.90 27.67 -11.08
C GLN A 46 25.74 28.69 -9.93
N PHE A 47 26.43 28.46 -8.80
CA PHE A 47 26.42 29.35 -7.65
C PHE A 47 27.01 30.75 -7.92
N ARG A 48 27.89 30.85 -8.92
CA ARG A 48 28.46 32.14 -9.36
C ARG A 48 27.59 32.84 -10.40
N ALA A 49 26.91 32.06 -11.24
CA ALA A 49 26.07 32.57 -12.33
C ALA A 49 24.71 33.07 -11.80
N HIS A 50 24.16 32.38 -10.80
CA HIS A 50 22.98 32.83 -10.09
C HIS A 50 23.45 33.60 -8.85
N LEU A 51 22.81 34.73 -8.56
CA LEU A 51 23.10 35.58 -7.42
C LEU A 51 22.65 34.93 -6.09
N PHE A 52 23.11 33.71 -5.81
CA PHE A 52 22.90 33.12 -4.50
C PHE A 52 23.55 34.02 -3.45
N LEU A 53 22.82 34.32 -2.38
CA LEU A 53 23.25 35.17 -1.27
C LEU A 53 24.56 34.67 -0.64
N THR A 54 24.83 33.38 -0.77
CA THR A 54 26.00 32.71 -0.23
C THR A 54 26.90 32.18 -1.34
N ARG A 55 28.20 32.43 -1.20
CA ARG A 55 29.25 31.86 -2.06
C ARG A 55 29.91 30.69 -1.35
N PRO A 56 29.35 29.46 -1.44
CA PRO A 56 29.93 28.32 -0.77
C PRO A 56 31.29 27.93 -1.37
N THR A 57 32.16 27.45 -0.50
CA THR A 57 33.44 26.87 -0.90
C THR A 57 33.23 25.51 -1.56
N LEU A 58 34.21 25.06 -2.35
CA LEU A 58 34.13 23.76 -3.02
C LEU A 58 34.00 22.58 -2.04
N ALA A 59 34.56 22.70 -0.83
CA ALA A 59 34.40 21.69 0.23
C ALA A 59 32.95 21.65 0.74
N GLN A 60 32.33 22.82 0.95
CA GLN A 60 30.92 22.91 1.34
C GLN A 60 29.98 22.38 0.25
N ILE A 61 30.28 22.63 -1.02
CA ILE A 61 29.53 22.06 -2.15
C ILE A 61 29.63 20.53 -2.18
N LYS A 62 30.84 19.97 -1.98
CA LYS A 62 31.02 18.52 -1.89
C LYS A 62 30.22 17.93 -0.73
N HIS A 63 30.23 18.59 0.43
CA HIS A 63 29.45 18.17 1.58
C HIS A 63 27.94 18.23 1.29
N GLY A 64 27.46 19.33 0.71
CA GLY A 64 26.06 19.47 0.28
C GLY A 64 25.63 18.38 -0.69
N LEU A 65 26.49 18.00 -1.65
CA LEU A 65 26.23 16.89 -2.56
C LEU A 65 26.07 15.55 -1.83
N THR A 66 26.97 15.26 -0.87
CA THR A 66 26.84 14.03 -0.07
C THR A 66 25.58 14.02 0.79
N GLN A 67 25.18 15.18 1.31
CA GLN A 67 23.96 15.34 2.10
C GLN A 67 22.69 15.17 1.26
N VAL A 68 22.65 15.78 0.07
CA VAL A 68 21.55 15.59 -0.89
C VAL A 68 21.42 14.12 -1.30
N GLN A 69 22.54 13.44 -1.56
CA GLN A 69 22.51 12.01 -1.88
C GLN A 69 21.97 11.18 -0.70
N CYS A 70 22.34 11.52 0.54
CA CYS A 70 21.83 10.85 1.73
C CYS A 70 20.31 11.02 1.87
N TRP A 71 19.80 12.25 1.71
CA TRP A 71 18.37 12.51 1.72
C TRP A 71 17.61 11.76 0.63
N HIS A 72 18.16 11.75 -0.58
CA HIS A 72 17.57 11.01 -1.70
C HIS A 72 17.47 9.51 -1.38
N ASN A 73 18.55 8.92 -0.88
CA ASN A 73 18.57 7.51 -0.49
C ASN A 73 17.56 7.20 0.63
N GLN A 74 17.44 8.09 1.61
CA GLN A 74 16.46 7.94 2.70
C GLN A 74 15.01 8.01 2.19
N MET A 75 14.70 8.96 1.31
CA MET A 75 13.37 9.08 0.70
C MET A 75 13.03 7.85 -0.14
N LEU A 76 13.92 7.42 -1.02
CA LEU A 76 13.73 6.20 -1.81
C LEU A 76 13.52 4.97 -0.92
N THR A 77 14.30 4.83 0.15
CA THR A 77 14.17 3.71 1.09
C THR A 77 12.80 3.74 1.77
N ARG A 78 12.36 4.91 2.25
CA ARG A 78 11.05 5.08 2.88
C ARG A 78 9.93 4.74 1.91
N ASP A 79 10.00 5.25 0.69
CA ASP A 79 8.95 5.06 -0.32
C ASP A 79 8.89 3.59 -0.76
N LEU A 80 10.04 2.92 -0.93
CA LEU A 80 10.10 1.47 -1.17
C LEU A 80 9.50 0.66 -0.03
N LEU A 81 9.80 1.01 1.22
CA LEU A 81 9.20 0.34 2.40
C LEU A 81 7.69 0.58 2.46
N HIS A 82 7.23 1.79 2.13
CA HIS A 82 5.82 2.12 2.06
C HIS A 82 5.11 1.33 0.96
N HIS A 83 5.67 1.25 -0.24
CA HIS A 83 5.11 0.43 -1.32
C HIS A 83 5.10 -1.05 -0.97
N ARG A 84 6.14 -1.56 -0.29
CA ARG A 84 6.16 -2.94 0.20
C ARG A 84 5.01 -3.19 1.19
N SER A 85 4.74 -2.29 2.12
CA SER A 85 3.64 -2.47 3.07
C SER A 85 2.27 -2.40 2.37
N GLN A 86 2.10 -1.52 1.38
CA GLN A 86 0.91 -1.48 0.54
C GLN A 86 0.68 -2.81 -0.18
N LEU A 87 1.72 -3.39 -0.80
CA LEU A 87 1.64 -4.68 -1.49
C LEU A 87 1.26 -5.82 -0.54
N VAL A 88 1.79 -5.83 0.69
CA VAL A 88 1.42 -6.81 1.70
C VAL A 88 -0.07 -6.69 2.06
N THR A 89 -0.57 -5.47 2.25
CA THR A 89 -1.99 -5.23 2.55
C THR A 89 -2.89 -5.69 1.39
N PHE A 90 -2.54 -5.35 0.15
CA PHE A 90 -3.29 -5.83 -1.03
C PHE A 90 -3.26 -7.35 -1.16
N GLY A 91 -2.10 -7.98 -0.90
CA GLY A 91 -1.98 -9.43 -0.88
C GLY A 91 -2.90 -10.08 0.16
N ALA A 92 -2.98 -9.52 1.36
CA ALA A 92 -3.89 -10.00 2.40
C ALA A 92 -5.38 -9.84 2.01
N GLN A 93 -5.74 -8.72 1.38
CA GLN A 93 -7.10 -8.48 0.88
C GLN A 93 -7.50 -9.48 -0.22
N LEU A 94 -6.62 -9.71 -1.20
CA LEU A 94 -6.86 -10.70 -2.26
C LEU A 94 -7.01 -12.11 -1.69
N GLN A 95 -6.20 -12.48 -0.69
CA GLN A 95 -6.34 -13.78 -0.02
C GLN A 95 -7.67 -13.90 0.72
N ALA A 96 -8.12 -12.84 1.39
CA ALA A 96 -9.43 -12.84 2.05
C ALA A 96 -10.57 -12.97 1.05
N GLN A 97 -10.54 -12.23 -0.06
CA GLN A 97 -11.50 -12.36 -1.15
C GLN A 97 -11.50 -13.76 -1.75
N ARG A 98 -10.33 -14.37 -1.92
CA ARG A 98 -10.23 -15.72 -2.43
C ARG A 98 -10.90 -16.73 -1.51
N ARG A 99 -10.68 -16.62 -0.20
CA ARG A 99 -11.33 -17.50 0.79
C ARG A 99 -12.85 -17.38 0.75
N LEU A 100 -13.37 -16.16 0.63
CA LEU A 100 -14.82 -15.95 0.48
C LEU A 100 -15.37 -16.62 -0.79
N LEU A 101 -14.68 -16.51 -1.92
CA LEU A 101 -15.09 -17.20 -3.14
C LEU A 101 -15.03 -18.73 -3.00
N ASP A 102 -14.02 -19.26 -2.32
CA ASP A 102 -13.91 -20.70 -2.07
C ASP A 102 -15.05 -21.18 -1.13
N GLU A 103 -15.47 -20.37 -0.15
CA GLU A 103 -16.63 -20.62 0.71
C GLU A 103 -17.95 -20.59 -0.09
N ASP A 104 -18.16 -19.56 -0.92
CA ASP A 104 -19.35 -19.43 -1.78
C ASP A 104 -19.47 -20.61 -2.73
N GLN A 105 -18.35 -21.05 -3.32
CA GLN A 105 -18.31 -22.23 -4.19
C GLN A 105 -18.75 -23.49 -3.41
N PHE A 106 -18.25 -23.68 -2.20
CA PHE A 106 -18.66 -24.80 -1.36
C PHE A 106 -20.17 -24.79 -1.07
N TYR A 107 -20.75 -23.62 -0.76
CA TYR A 107 -22.19 -23.50 -0.53
C TYR A 107 -23.00 -23.81 -1.79
N LEU A 108 -22.58 -23.30 -2.95
CA LEU A 108 -23.24 -23.58 -4.23
C LEU A 108 -23.21 -25.07 -4.57
N ASP A 109 -22.06 -25.72 -4.43
CA ASP A 109 -21.91 -27.16 -4.65
C ASP A 109 -22.81 -27.98 -3.71
N LYS A 110 -22.95 -27.54 -2.46
CA LYS A 110 -23.86 -28.18 -1.51
C LYS A 110 -25.32 -28.01 -1.94
N MET A 111 -25.75 -26.80 -2.29
CA MET A 111 -27.13 -26.54 -2.73
C MET A 111 -27.47 -27.31 -4.00
N LEU A 112 -26.53 -27.41 -4.96
CA LEU A 112 -26.70 -28.20 -6.17
C LEU A 112 -26.92 -29.68 -5.83
N ARG A 113 -26.08 -30.26 -4.98
CA ARG A 113 -26.25 -31.67 -4.55
C ARG A 113 -27.58 -31.89 -3.83
N GLU A 114 -27.96 -31.00 -2.92
CA GLU A 114 -29.24 -31.08 -2.22
C GLU A 114 -30.42 -31.00 -3.20
N THR A 115 -30.34 -30.13 -4.19
CA THR A 115 -31.35 -30.00 -5.25
C THR A 115 -31.41 -31.27 -6.11
N ASP A 116 -30.26 -31.82 -6.51
CA ASP A 116 -30.18 -33.06 -7.28
C ASP A 116 -30.78 -34.25 -6.52
N VAL A 117 -30.53 -34.34 -5.21
CA VAL A 117 -31.14 -35.35 -4.34
C VAL A 117 -32.65 -35.19 -4.26
N LEU A 118 -33.16 -33.97 -4.09
CA LEU A 118 -34.60 -33.69 -4.09
C LEU A 118 -35.26 -34.06 -5.43
N LEU A 119 -34.63 -33.68 -6.55
CA LEU A 119 -35.09 -34.03 -7.89
C LEU A 119 -35.08 -35.54 -8.10
N HIS A 120 -34.01 -36.23 -7.70
CA HIS A 120 -33.94 -37.68 -7.80
C HIS A 120 -35.05 -38.36 -7.01
N ASN A 121 -35.24 -37.98 -5.74
CA ASN A 121 -36.27 -38.56 -4.86
C ASN A 121 -37.69 -38.32 -5.37
N THR A 122 -37.98 -37.15 -5.95
CA THR A 122 -39.30 -36.85 -6.52
C THR A 122 -39.56 -37.60 -7.82
N LEU A 123 -38.53 -37.82 -8.64
CA LEU A 123 -38.62 -38.55 -9.92
C LEU A 123 -38.55 -40.08 -9.77
N THR A 124 -37.88 -40.60 -8.75
CA THR A 124 -37.80 -42.05 -8.45
C THR A 124 -38.79 -42.52 -7.39
N ALA A 125 -39.52 -41.61 -6.72
CA ALA A 125 -40.70 -41.98 -5.96
C ALA A 125 -41.67 -42.69 -6.90
N PRO A 126 -42.00 -43.98 -6.66
CA PRO A 126 -42.89 -44.71 -7.53
C PRO A 126 -44.23 -43.97 -7.51
N HIS A 127 -44.76 -43.64 -8.69
CA HIS A 127 -46.17 -43.29 -8.85
C HIS A 127 -47.02 -44.46 -8.34
N GLY A 128 -47.28 -44.44 -7.04
CA GLY A 128 -48.07 -45.41 -6.30
C GLY A 128 -49.15 -44.66 -5.53
N THR A 129 -50.27 -44.43 -6.21
CA THR A 129 -51.60 -44.01 -5.72
C THR A 129 -51.77 -42.60 -5.12
N PRO A 130 -52.50 -41.70 -5.81
CA PRO A 130 -53.19 -40.60 -5.15
C PRO A 130 -54.40 -41.16 -4.41
N GLY A 131 -54.21 -41.52 -3.14
CA GLY A 131 -55.30 -41.78 -2.21
C GLY A 131 -55.98 -40.48 -1.85
N LEU A 132 -56.96 -40.08 -2.66
CA LEU A 132 -58.00 -39.13 -2.30
C LEU A 132 -58.77 -39.73 -1.11
N ALA A 133 -58.31 -39.47 0.12
CA ALA A 133 -59.07 -39.77 1.32
C ALA A 133 -60.01 -38.59 1.59
N THR A 134 -61.17 -38.67 0.93
CA THR A 134 -62.38 -37.92 1.25
C THR A 134 -62.71 -38.10 2.74
N ALA A 135 -62.94 -36.98 3.44
CA ALA A 135 -63.47 -36.95 4.81
C ALA A 135 -64.84 -37.65 4.93
N PRO A 136 -65.20 -38.15 6.12
CA PRO A 136 -66.49 -37.74 6.68
C PRO A 136 -66.51 -37.54 8.21
N GLY A 137 -67.36 -36.61 8.66
CA GLY A 137 -67.92 -36.52 10.02
C GLY A 137 -67.34 -35.38 10.88
N ALA A 138 -67.88 -34.16 10.81
CA ALA A 138 -69.05 -33.68 11.57
C ALA A 138 -68.80 -33.55 13.09
N ASP A 139 -68.33 -32.34 13.49
CA ASP A 139 -68.83 -31.41 14.53
C ASP A 139 -69.23 -31.91 15.95
N PRO A 140 -69.41 -31.01 16.94
CA PRO A 140 -68.82 -29.68 17.21
C PRO A 140 -68.41 -29.54 18.71
N ALA A 141 -67.75 -28.44 19.10
CA ALA A 141 -67.99 -27.70 20.37
C ALA A 141 -66.78 -26.89 20.82
N GLY A 142 -67.02 -25.65 21.24
CA GLY A 142 -66.14 -24.96 22.17
C GLY A 142 -65.78 -23.52 21.82
N ALA A 143 -66.79 -22.68 21.64
CA ALA A 143 -66.64 -21.24 21.73
C ALA A 143 -66.15 -20.80 23.14
N ARG A 144 -65.23 -19.82 23.17
CA ARG A 144 -65.21 -18.61 24.05
C ARG A 144 -63.83 -17.94 23.93
N GLU A 145 -63.75 -16.73 23.37
CA GLU A 145 -63.91 -15.42 24.07
C GLU A 145 -62.86 -15.25 25.17
N THR A 146 -62.09 -14.17 25.30
CA THR A 146 -61.95 -12.84 24.67
C THR A 146 -60.62 -12.30 25.17
#